data_AF-A0AAU6WLR9-F1
#
_entry.id   AF-A0AAU6WLR9-F1
#
_cell.length_a   1.000
_cell.length_b   1.000
_cell.length_c   1.000
_cell.angle_alpha   90.00
_cell.angle_beta   90.00
_cell.angle_gamma   90.00
#
_symmetry.space_group_name_H-M   'P 1'
#
loop_
_entity.id
_entity.type
_entity.pdbx_description
1 polymer ?
#
loop_
_entity_poly.entity_id
_entity_poly.type
_entity_poly.pdbx_seq_one_letter_code
_entity_poly.pdbx_strand_id
1 'polypeptide(L)'
;MKKTDTFSHYREGKSQMQRFLAELDPGNLELHDFDLFDWLLFANNFARHVNYFHKDDPATPRGNWGNFFLGDDDYTVPRRESVEYKQMKKQVTDLISRFEQDSNLTPHLTLFVCFLKLLDFSKKAFNNLTKRHLDFYYNEILQIEKNDARSDKVYIIFELAKKALQERIPDGTLLDGDKDANGKKRIYRTEEELMANQAKVVELKSFLNDAEKRELKMAPKANTADGLGEKLPEESNYWWPFGYNADETASEKSIYKELPKAKLGFSVASSLFDLKEGERTVTVAITFAKNAAQKLQNLSNTDIENNIRVFCSGEKEWLSGIALHCMKNQEDRLELSFTLSKDFPAVVPYNKQLLAETFRTAFPVIRFMIEGQKYYDVYEALSEKLIKNIEVSVDVKGVKSIQLENDNGALNSEKPYFPFTAQPVTGSNFYIKCSEMFSKKWRKADITINWKNVPDSIKELYNGYVIQPNQNISLKDFEALKGPSVVGSDAYFKADAALLDKENWYTTAHDIALFDKADGVYKTRFSVNSISSEAGTSEALRVTLKQSFLQDVYPKLYTLALSSNPLEKSLSPTNRTFRLQKTSS
;
A
#
# COMPACT_ATOMS: atom_id res chain seq x y z
N MET A 1 23.06 44.67 -23.96
CA MET A 1 21.77 44.26 -23.37
C MET A 1 21.47 42.85 -23.85
N LYS A 2 21.36 41.89 -22.92
CA LYS A 2 20.92 40.53 -23.25
C LYS A 2 19.52 40.61 -23.87
N LYS A 3 19.33 39.96 -25.02
CA LYS A 3 18.02 39.72 -25.61
C LYS A 3 17.18 38.98 -24.57
N THR A 4 16.17 39.64 -24.05
CA THR A 4 15.12 39.01 -23.27
C THR A 4 14.29 38.20 -24.25
N ASP A 5 14.30 36.87 -24.07
CA ASP A 5 13.47 35.94 -24.79
C ASP A 5 12.00 36.36 -24.71
N THR A 6 11.43 36.64 -25.88
CA THR A 6 9.99 36.74 -26.09
C THR A 6 9.42 35.32 -26.04
N PHE A 7 8.44 35.13 -25.15
CA PHE A 7 7.67 33.90 -24.89
C PHE A 7 8.36 32.84 -24.02
N SER A 8 8.31 33.00 -22.70
CA SER A 8 7.72 32.01 -21.77
C SER A 8 7.90 32.40 -20.30
N HIS A 9 6.89 32.05 -19.49
CA HIS A 9 6.89 31.93 -18.03
C HIS A 9 6.75 33.22 -17.19
N TYR A 10 5.53 33.42 -16.68
CA TYR A 10 5.13 34.12 -15.45
C TYR A 10 5.91 35.39 -15.06
N ARG A 11 5.25 36.56 -15.22
CA ARG A 11 5.36 37.61 -14.19
C ARG A 11 4.88 36.95 -12.89
N GLU A 12 5.78 36.54 -12.01
CA GLU A 12 5.39 35.84 -10.77
C GLU A 12 4.43 36.68 -9.90
N GLY A 13 4.26 37.97 -10.18
CA GLY A 13 3.29 38.85 -9.52
C GLY A 13 3.63 39.14 -8.06
N LYS A 14 4.76 38.59 -7.57
CA LYS A 14 5.21 38.64 -6.18
C LYS A 14 5.59 40.06 -5.73
N SER A 15 5.94 40.95 -6.67
CA SER A 15 6.15 42.38 -6.36
C SER A 15 5.28 43.29 -7.23
N GLN A 16 4.92 44.45 -6.68
CA GLN A 16 4.18 45.48 -7.42
C GLN A 16 4.97 46.05 -8.60
N MET A 17 6.31 46.08 -8.51
CA MET A 17 7.18 46.56 -9.59
C MET A 17 7.16 45.64 -10.82
N GLN A 18 7.02 44.33 -10.64
CA GLN A 18 6.86 43.37 -11.74
C GLN A 18 5.51 43.48 -12.47
N ARG A 19 4.55 44.23 -11.92
CA ARG A 19 3.23 44.52 -12.51
C ARG A 19 3.18 45.88 -13.20
N PHE A 20 4.25 46.66 -13.15
CA PHE A 20 4.31 47.95 -13.83
C PHE A 20 4.21 47.73 -15.35
N LEU A 21 3.25 48.42 -15.99
CA LEU A 21 3.11 48.41 -17.45
C LEU A 21 4.28 49.21 -18.02
N ALA A 22 5.03 48.61 -18.95
CA ALA A 22 6.16 49.28 -19.56
C ALA A 22 5.69 50.58 -20.25
N GLU A 23 4.49 50.57 -20.82
CA GLU A 23 3.84 51.70 -21.48
C GLU A 23 3.63 52.92 -20.55
N LEU A 24 3.65 52.73 -19.23
CA LEU A 24 3.57 53.81 -18.24
C LEU A 24 4.94 54.35 -17.82
N ASP A 25 6.04 53.78 -18.31
CA ASP A 25 7.38 54.33 -18.09
C ASP A 25 7.54 55.63 -18.89
N PRO A 26 7.77 56.78 -18.23
CA PRO A 26 8.01 58.04 -18.93
C PRO A 26 9.20 57.99 -19.91
N GLY A 27 10.13 57.04 -19.73
CA GLY A 27 11.25 56.81 -20.62
C GLY A 27 10.89 56.17 -21.97
N ASN A 28 9.68 55.62 -22.13
CA ASN A 28 9.26 55.00 -23.39
C ASN A 28 8.84 56.01 -24.48
N LEU A 29 8.66 57.28 -24.13
CA LEU A 29 8.39 58.35 -25.08
C LEU A 29 9.58 59.31 -25.17
N GLU A 30 10.34 59.19 -26.26
CA GLU A 30 11.37 60.17 -26.62
C GLU A 30 10.74 61.29 -27.46
N LEU A 31 10.86 62.55 -27.02
CA LEU A 31 10.41 63.71 -27.81
C LEU A 31 11.25 63.93 -29.07
N HIS A 32 12.50 63.47 -29.03
CA HIS A 32 13.41 63.47 -30.15
C HIS A 32 14.16 62.14 -30.16
N ASP A 33 13.99 61.35 -31.22
CA ASP A 33 14.47 59.97 -31.28
C ASP A 33 15.65 59.75 -32.22
N PHE A 34 16.14 60.78 -32.93
CA PHE A 34 17.25 60.62 -33.88
C PHE A 34 18.48 60.11 -33.14
N ASP A 35 19.03 59.01 -33.61
CA ASP A 35 20.34 58.53 -33.19
C ASP A 35 21.45 59.02 -34.14
N LEU A 36 22.66 58.56 -33.89
CA LEU A 36 23.84 58.94 -34.67
C LEU A 36 23.67 58.63 -36.16
N PHE A 37 23.04 57.50 -36.50
CA PHE A 37 22.79 57.11 -37.88
C PHE A 37 21.74 58.01 -38.53
N ASP A 38 20.63 58.30 -37.82
CA ASP A 38 19.60 59.22 -38.31
C ASP A 38 20.18 60.60 -38.65
N TRP A 39 21.06 61.13 -37.79
CA TRP A 39 21.72 62.41 -38.03
C TRP A 39 22.68 62.38 -39.22
N LEU A 40 23.44 61.30 -39.38
CA LEU A 40 24.33 61.12 -40.53
C LEU A 40 23.55 60.98 -41.84
N LEU A 41 22.45 60.23 -41.83
CA LEU A 41 21.58 60.06 -42.98
C LEU A 41 20.91 61.38 -43.36
N PHE A 42 20.42 62.14 -42.36
CA PHE A 42 19.87 63.48 -42.55
C PHE A 42 20.92 64.43 -43.14
N ALA A 43 22.13 64.46 -42.58
CA ALA A 43 23.21 65.32 -43.04
C ALA A 43 23.64 64.99 -44.48
N ASN A 44 23.75 63.71 -44.82
CA ASN A 44 24.08 63.25 -46.17
C ASN A 44 23.03 63.70 -47.19
N ASN A 45 21.75 63.56 -46.86
CA ASN A 45 20.67 63.99 -47.73
C ASN A 45 20.63 65.52 -47.87
N PHE A 46 20.79 66.25 -46.76
CA PHE A 46 20.82 67.72 -46.77
C PHE A 46 21.99 68.26 -47.58
N ALA A 47 23.16 67.62 -47.50
CA ALA A 47 24.38 68.04 -48.19
C ALA A 47 24.24 68.04 -49.73
N ARG A 48 23.33 67.25 -50.31
CA ARG A 48 23.03 67.27 -51.75
C ARG A 48 22.45 68.60 -52.23
N HIS A 49 21.82 69.35 -51.34
CA HIS A 49 21.28 70.69 -51.63
C HIS A 49 22.28 71.81 -51.37
N VAL A 50 23.46 71.48 -50.82
CA VAL A 50 24.53 72.44 -50.56
C VAL A 50 25.52 72.35 -51.71
N ASN A 51 25.69 73.43 -52.46
CA ASN A 51 26.65 73.50 -53.55
C ASN A 51 28.04 73.90 -53.03
N TYR A 52 29.10 73.40 -53.67
CA TYR A 52 30.45 73.94 -53.53
C TYR A 52 30.90 74.64 -54.81
N PHE A 53 31.72 75.67 -54.64
CA PHE A 53 32.14 76.59 -55.70
C PHE A 53 33.66 76.55 -55.85
N HIS A 54 34.15 76.94 -57.02
CA HIS A 54 35.59 77.11 -57.21
C HIS A 54 36.04 78.40 -56.49
N LYS A 55 37.30 78.44 -56.04
CA LYS A 55 37.84 79.63 -55.36
C LYS A 55 37.79 80.88 -56.25
N ASP A 56 37.89 80.68 -57.55
CA ASP A 56 37.98 81.73 -58.57
C ASP A 56 36.66 81.94 -59.34
N ASP A 57 35.61 81.14 -59.08
CA ASP A 57 34.27 81.31 -59.67
C ASP A 57 33.18 81.01 -58.62
N PRO A 58 32.67 82.06 -57.93
CA PRO A 58 31.59 81.94 -56.98
C PRO A 58 30.19 81.96 -57.64
N ALA A 59 30.08 82.20 -58.94
CA ALA A 59 28.80 82.32 -59.64
C ALA A 59 28.28 80.95 -60.14
N THR A 60 29.19 80.02 -60.46
CA THR A 60 28.83 78.70 -60.99
C THR A 60 29.16 77.58 -59.99
N PRO A 61 28.17 76.79 -59.52
CA PRO A 61 28.44 75.67 -58.63
C PRO A 61 29.22 74.57 -59.37
N ARG A 62 30.29 74.07 -58.76
CA ARG A 62 31.11 72.97 -59.31
C ARG A 62 30.50 71.60 -59.03
N GLY A 63 29.71 71.50 -57.96
CA GLY A 63 29.01 70.29 -57.54
C GLY A 63 28.30 70.51 -56.21
N ASN A 64 27.84 69.43 -55.57
CA ASN A 64 27.22 69.46 -54.25
C ASN A 64 27.98 68.63 -53.21
N TRP A 65 27.69 68.82 -51.94
CA TRP A 65 28.34 68.12 -50.83
C TRP A 65 27.76 66.72 -50.56
N GLY A 66 26.94 66.15 -51.44
CA GLY A 66 26.26 64.87 -51.23
C GLY A 66 27.18 63.69 -50.90
N ASN A 67 28.41 63.68 -51.44
CA ASN A 67 29.40 62.60 -51.22
C ASN A 67 30.17 62.72 -49.91
N PHE A 68 29.88 63.74 -49.11
CA PHE A 68 30.71 64.11 -47.97
C PHE A 68 30.58 63.17 -46.77
N PHE A 69 29.44 62.46 -46.62
CA PHE A 69 29.19 61.62 -45.44
C PHE A 69 29.10 60.12 -45.74
N LEU A 70 28.25 59.69 -46.68
CA LEU A 70 27.97 58.27 -46.97
C LEU A 70 28.29 57.85 -48.42
N GLY A 71 28.90 58.72 -49.24
CA GLY A 71 29.24 58.43 -50.64
C GLY A 71 28.17 58.85 -51.67
N ASP A 72 28.45 58.59 -52.96
CA ASP A 72 27.71 59.09 -54.16
C ASP A 72 26.60 58.19 -54.65
N ASP A 73 26.21 57.21 -53.86
CA ASP A 73 25.13 56.32 -54.24
C ASP A 73 23.80 57.09 -54.22
N ASP A 74 22.99 56.90 -55.26
CA ASP A 74 21.67 57.50 -55.42
C ASP A 74 20.65 56.84 -54.48
N TYR A 75 20.84 57.04 -53.17
CA TYR A 75 19.93 56.54 -52.15
C TYR A 75 18.71 57.46 -52.02
N THR A 76 17.52 56.88 -52.08
CA THR A 76 16.31 57.45 -51.51
C THR A 76 16.32 57.19 -50.00
N VAL A 77 15.89 58.16 -49.18
CA VAL A 77 15.86 57.99 -47.71
C VAL A 77 14.87 56.86 -47.38
N PRO A 78 15.32 55.71 -46.86
CA PRO A 78 14.43 54.58 -46.60
C PRO A 78 13.56 54.84 -45.37
N ARG A 79 12.38 54.22 -45.32
CA ARG A 79 11.55 54.24 -44.12
C ARG A 79 12.23 53.46 -43.00
N ARG A 80 12.11 53.92 -41.75
CA ARG A 80 12.79 53.32 -40.59
C ARG A 80 12.44 51.84 -40.36
N GLU A 81 11.26 51.40 -40.78
CA GLU A 81 10.82 50.00 -40.63
C GLU A 81 11.47 49.07 -41.66
N SER A 82 12.03 49.62 -42.73
CA SER A 82 12.51 48.87 -43.89
C SER A 82 13.79 48.08 -43.59
N VAL A 83 14.05 47.05 -44.41
CA VAL A 83 15.26 46.22 -44.29
C VAL A 83 16.49 47.03 -44.67
N GLU A 84 16.37 47.88 -45.67
CA GLU A 84 17.43 48.76 -46.18
C GLU A 84 17.90 49.74 -45.09
N TYR A 85 16.97 50.39 -44.37
CA TYR A 85 17.30 51.25 -43.24
C TYR A 85 18.09 50.50 -42.16
N LYS A 86 17.65 49.29 -41.79
CA LYS A 86 18.32 48.46 -40.78
C LYS A 86 19.72 48.01 -41.24
N GLN A 87 19.90 47.72 -42.52
CA GLN A 87 21.18 47.36 -43.10
C GLN A 87 22.15 48.55 -43.10
N MET A 88 21.72 49.71 -43.58
CA MET A 88 22.52 50.94 -43.58
C MET A 88 22.91 51.35 -42.16
N LYS A 89 21.95 51.32 -41.23
CA LYS A 89 22.19 51.60 -39.81
C LYS A 89 23.27 50.67 -39.24
N LYS A 90 23.19 49.38 -39.55
CA LYS A 90 24.18 48.39 -39.12
C LYS A 90 25.55 48.68 -39.72
N GLN A 91 25.64 48.98 -41.01
CA GLN A 91 26.90 49.32 -41.68
C GLN A 91 27.57 50.54 -41.05
N VAL A 92 26.81 51.62 -40.82
CA VAL A 92 27.33 52.83 -40.16
C VAL A 92 27.72 52.55 -38.71
N THR A 93 26.95 51.74 -37.98
CA THR A 93 27.29 51.35 -36.60
C THR A 93 28.58 50.53 -36.54
N ASP A 94 28.73 49.55 -37.44
CA ASP A 94 29.93 48.70 -37.53
C ASP A 94 31.16 49.53 -37.93
N LEU A 95 30.98 50.47 -38.87
CA LEU A 95 32.00 51.40 -39.33
C LEU A 95 32.48 52.34 -38.20
N ILE A 96 31.56 52.94 -37.45
CA ILE A 96 31.90 53.81 -36.31
C ILE A 96 32.60 53.00 -35.20
N SER A 97 32.15 51.77 -34.94
CA SER A 97 32.77 50.90 -33.92
C SER A 97 34.20 50.49 -34.31
N ARG A 98 34.46 50.20 -35.59
CA ARG A 98 35.82 49.93 -36.09
C ARG A 98 36.71 51.16 -36.02
N PHE A 99 36.16 52.34 -36.30
CA PHE A 99 36.93 53.58 -36.21
C PHE A 99 37.36 53.95 -34.80
N GLU A 100 36.53 53.68 -33.78
CA GLU A 100 36.92 53.85 -32.38
C GLU A 100 38.11 52.96 -31.99
N GLN A 101 38.36 51.86 -32.72
CA GLN A 101 39.49 50.95 -32.50
C GLN A 101 40.73 51.34 -33.33
N ASP A 102 40.55 51.69 -34.61
CA ASP A 102 41.65 51.85 -35.57
C ASP A 102 42.13 53.31 -35.76
N SER A 103 41.43 54.31 -35.19
CA SER A 103 41.78 55.75 -35.28
C SER A 103 41.94 56.32 -36.71
N ASN A 104 41.28 55.73 -37.71
CA ASN A 104 41.50 56.02 -39.13
C ASN A 104 40.34 56.79 -39.81
N LEU A 105 39.57 57.56 -39.04
CA LEU A 105 38.47 58.37 -39.59
C LEU A 105 39.01 59.66 -40.21
N THR A 106 38.43 60.09 -41.33
CA THR A 106 38.83 61.37 -41.94
C THR A 106 38.58 62.53 -40.95
N PRO A 107 39.43 63.58 -40.93
CA PRO A 107 39.30 64.67 -39.96
C PRO A 107 37.91 65.35 -39.97
N HIS A 108 37.29 65.46 -41.14
CA HIS A 108 35.96 66.07 -41.29
C HIS A 108 34.83 65.22 -40.70
N LEU A 109 34.85 63.89 -40.93
CA LEU A 109 33.87 62.99 -40.31
C LEU A 109 34.09 62.91 -38.79
N THR A 110 35.34 62.96 -38.33
CA THR A 110 35.67 62.98 -36.90
C THR A 110 35.05 64.19 -36.21
N LEU A 111 35.22 65.38 -36.79
CA LEU A 111 34.63 66.61 -36.26
C LEU A 111 33.09 66.51 -36.21
N PHE A 112 32.47 65.98 -37.26
CA PHE A 112 31.02 65.85 -37.32
C PHE A 112 30.46 64.83 -36.32
N VAL A 113 31.08 63.65 -36.20
CA VAL A 113 30.69 62.64 -35.20
C VAL A 113 30.88 63.19 -33.77
N CYS A 114 31.96 63.92 -33.50
CA CYS A 114 32.16 64.60 -32.21
C CYS A 114 31.04 65.61 -31.93
N PHE A 115 30.64 66.41 -32.93
CA PHE A 115 29.51 67.32 -32.81
C PHE A 115 28.21 66.58 -32.47
N LEU A 116 27.91 65.47 -33.15
CA LEU A 116 26.71 64.66 -32.87
C LEU A 116 26.76 64.03 -31.47
N LYS A 117 27.92 63.57 -31.01
CA LYS A 117 28.12 63.08 -29.64
C LYS A 117 27.87 64.17 -28.59
N LEU A 118 28.28 65.42 -28.86
CA LEU A 118 27.99 66.55 -27.98
C LEU A 118 26.49 66.93 -28.00
N LEU A 119 25.84 66.84 -29.17
CA LEU A 119 24.41 67.10 -29.32
C LEU A 119 23.55 66.11 -28.52
N ASP A 120 24.02 64.87 -28.32
CA ASP A 120 23.33 63.84 -27.54
C ASP A 120 23.06 64.26 -26.08
N PHE A 121 23.91 65.10 -25.47
CA PHE A 121 23.63 65.65 -24.14
C PHE A 121 22.37 66.53 -24.13
N SER A 122 22.19 67.35 -25.15
CA SER A 122 20.98 68.17 -25.33
C SER A 122 19.76 67.31 -25.64
N LYS A 123 19.91 66.27 -26.47
CA LYS A 123 18.85 65.27 -26.73
C LYS A 123 18.38 64.63 -25.43
N LYS A 124 19.30 64.14 -24.59
CA LYS A 124 18.99 63.55 -23.28
C LYS A 124 18.24 64.51 -22.37
N ALA A 125 18.69 65.77 -22.30
CA ALA A 125 18.01 66.79 -21.50
C ALA A 125 16.59 67.07 -22.01
N PHE A 126 16.40 67.12 -23.33
CA PHE A 126 15.12 67.34 -23.98
C PHE A 126 14.16 66.15 -23.76
N ASN A 127 14.62 64.92 -23.95
CA ASN A 127 13.81 63.72 -23.72
C ASN A 127 13.44 63.52 -22.24
N ASN A 128 14.20 64.09 -21.29
CA ASN A 128 13.83 64.07 -19.87
C ASN A 128 12.70 65.05 -19.50
N LEU A 129 12.26 65.92 -20.43
CA LEU A 129 11.18 66.87 -20.19
C LEU A 129 9.84 66.18 -19.92
N THR A 130 9.55 65.06 -20.59
CA THR A 130 8.32 64.28 -20.42
C THR A 130 8.17 63.79 -18.99
N LYS A 131 9.21 63.17 -18.44
CA LYS A 131 9.26 62.73 -17.04
C LYS A 131 9.11 63.91 -16.09
N ARG A 132 9.87 65.00 -16.29
CA ARG A 132 9.79 66.18 -15.44
C ARG A 132 8.40 66.81 -15.44
N HIS A 133 7.75 66.88 -16.59
CA HIS A 133 6.40 67.42 -16.70
C HIS A 133 5.38 66.53 -15.98
N LEU A 134 5.49 65.21 -16.14
CA LEU A 134 4.65 64.24 -15.44
C LEU A 134 4.83 64.33 -13.92
N ASP A 135 6.08 64.35 -13.44
CA ASP A 135 6.41 64.51 -12.02
C ASP A 135 5.87 65.84 -11.48
N PHE A 136 6.00 66.94 -12.23
CA PHE A 136 5.45 68.24 -11.85
C PHE A 136 3.92 68.22 -11.77
N TYR A 137 3.25 67.68 -12.78
CA TYR A 137 1.79 67.64 -12.82
C TYR A 137 1.20 66.81 -11.68
N TYR A 138 1.76 65.63 -11.41
CA TYR A 138 1.26 64.77 -10.34
C TYR A 138 1.65 65.23 -8.93
N ASN A 139 2.90 65.68 -8.73
CA ASN A 139 3.38 66.06 -7.40
C ASN A 139 3.00 67.50 -7.01
N GLU A 140 3.04 68.46 -7.94
CA GLU A 140 2.87 69.89 -7.61
C GLU A 140 1.45 70.40 -7.92
N ILE A 141 0.86 69.98 -9.04
CA ILE A 141 -0.50 70.43 -9.43
C ILE A 141 -1.58 69.58 -8.76
N LEU A 142 -1.51 68.26 -8.91
CA LEU A 142 -2.49 67.35 -8.33
C LEU A 142 -2.19 66.96 -6.88
N GLN A 143 -0.96 67.23 -6.39
CA GLN A 143 -0.51 66.95 -5.02
C GLN A 143 -0.77 65.50 -4.60
N ILE A 144 -0.57 64.55 -5.53
CA ILE A 144 -0.73 63.13 -5.24
C ILE A 144 0.47 62.68 -4.40
N GLU A 145 0.22 62.36 -3.14
CA GLU A 145 1.23 61.81 -2.27
C GLU A 145 1.56 60.36 -2.64
N LYS A 146 2.85 60.01 -2.54
CA LYS A 146 3.28 58.62 -2.68
C LYS A 146 2.83 57.85 -1.46
N ASN A 147 2.29 56.65 -1.67
CA ASN A 147 1.96 55.76 -0.56
C ASN A 147 3.21 55.47 0.29
N ASP A 148 2.99 55.37 1.61
CA ASP A 148 4.01 54.94 2.55
C ASP A 148 4.56 53.55 2.22
N ALA A 149 5.80 53.33 2.64
CA ALA A 149 6.42 52.02 2.58
C ALA A 149 5.64 51.04 3.47
N ARG A 150 5.23 49.90 2.91
CA ARG A 150 4.63 48.79 3.67
C ARG A 150 5.72 47.78 4.01
N SER A 151 5.82 47.42 5.29
CA SER A 151 6.72 46.35 5.72
C SER A 151 6.38 45.03 5.04
N ASP A 152 7.41 44.29 4.66
CA ASP A 152 7.29 42.93 4.17
C ASP A 152 6.96 41.96 5.31
N LYS A 153 6.34 40.83 4.95
CA LYS A 153 6.02 39.74 5.87
C LYS A 153 6.63 38.45 5.35
N VAL A 154 7.10 37.62 6.28
CA VAL A 154 7.73 36.32 5.99
C VAL A 154 7.21 35.26 6.96
N TYR A 155 7.17 34.01 6.51
CA TYR A 155 6.88 32.86 7.37
C TYR A 155 8.19 32.29 7.91
N ILE A 156 8.22 31.95 9.19
CA ILE A 156 9.41 31.42 9.88
C ILE A 156 9.03 30.12 10.59
N ILE A 157 9.89 29.11 10.45
CA ILE A 157 9.76 27.82 11.10
C ILE A 157 10.78 27.77 12.24
N PHE A 158 10.32 27.48 13.45
CA PHE A 158 11.17 27.30 14.62
C PHE A 158 11.40 25.80 14.86
N GLU A 159 12.66 25.38 14.87
CA GLU A 159 13.06 24.03 15.28
C GLU A 159 13.74 24.07 16.64
N LEU A 160 13.25 23.26 17.57
CA LEU A 160 13.85 23.14 18.90
C LEU A 160 15.16 22.33 18.86
N ALA A 161 16.09 22.70 19.73
CA ALA A 161 17.28 21.88 20.00
C ALA A 161 16.86 20.50 20.55
N LYS A 162 17.65 19.44 20.25
CA LYS A 162 17.29 18.03 20.52
C LYS A 162 16.79 17.69 21.95
N LYS A 163 17.18 18.46 22.96
CA LYS A 163 16.80 18.25 24.37
C LYS A 163 15.68 19.17 24.87
N ALA A 164 15.31 20.20 24.11
CA ALA A 164 14.24 21.12 24.48
C ALA A 164 12.89 20.52 24.11
N LEU A 165 11.95 20.52 25.07
CA LEU A 165 10.60 19.99 24.88
C LEU A 165 9.66 21.05 24.30
N GLN A 166 9.76 22.27 24.83
CA GLN A 166 8.99 23.42 24.44
C GLN A 166 9.77 24.70 24.72
N GLU A 167 9.51 25.75 23.96
CA GLU A 167 10.05 27.09 24.18
C GLU A 167 8.99 28.13 23.81
N ARG A 168 8.90 29.20 24.61
CA ARG A 168 7.99 30.32 24.33
C ARG A 168 8.72 31.34 23.48
N ILE A 169 8.11 31.71 22.35
CA ILE A 169 8.57 32.80 21.49
C ILE A 169 7.57 33.95 21.66
N PRO A 170 7.91 35.00 22.43
CA PRO A 170 7.01 36.12 22.65
C PRO A 170 6.64 36.84 21.35
N ASP A 171 5.49 37.51 21.36
CA ASP A 171 5.23 38.60 20.41
C ASP A 171 6.34 39.65 20.51
N GLY A 172 6.71 40.24 19.37
CA GLY A 172 7.75 41.25 19.33
C GLY A 172 9.18 40.72 19.27
N THR A 173 9.39 39.39 19.18
CA THR A 173 10.73 38.79 19.10
C THR A 173 11.43 39.21 17.81
N LEU A 174 12.63 39.76 17.93
CA LEU A 174 13.42 40.26 16.80
C LEU A 174 14.20 39.12 16.12
N LEU A 175 14.11 39.06 14.79
CA LEU A 175 14.70 38.02 13.95
C LEU A 175 15.57 38.67 12.87
N ASP A 176 16.76 38.11 12.66
CA ASP A 176 17.74 38.66 11.71
C ASP A 176 17.34 38.33 10.26
N GLY A 177 17.15 39.38 9.44
CA GLY A 177 16.79 39.27 8.02
C GLY A 177 17.97 39.50 7.07
N ASP A 178 19.20 39.49 7.59
CA ASP A 178 20.42 39.84 6.87
C ASP A 178 20.39 41.28 6.31
N LYS A 179 21.42 41.68 5.56
CA LYS A 179 21.52 43.01 4.95
C LYS A 179 20.72 43.10 3.65
N ASP A 180 20.18 44.28 3.38
CA ASP A 180 19.61 44.63 2.09
C ASP A 180 20.70 44.90 1.02
N ALA A 181 20.27 45.21 -0.21
CA ALA A 181 21.18 45.52 -1.32
C ALA A 181 22.08 46.74 -1.08
N ASN A 182 21.72 47.61 -0.13
CA ASN A 182 22.50 48.80 0.26
C ASN A 182 23.37 48.54 1.50
N GLY A 183 23.41 47.30 2.00
CA GLY A 183 24.19 46.90 3.17
C GLY A 183 23.53 47.24 4.52
N LYS A 184 22.27 47.69 4.53
CA LYS A 184 21.53 48.01 5.77
C LYS A 184 20.89 46.74 6.33
N LYS A 185 21.02 46.52 7.64
CA LYS A 185 20.47 45.34 8.32
C LYS A 185 18.94 45.35 8.31
N ARG A 186 18.33 44.24 7.91
CA ARG A 186 16.88 43.98 8.03
C ARG A 186 16.60 43.22 9.31
N ILE A 187 15.58 43.65 10.04
CA ILE A 187 15.14 43.02 11.27
C ILE A 187 13.65 42.77 11.15
N TYR A 188 13.26 41.50 11.25
CA TYR A 188 11.87 41.10 11.34
C TYR A 188 11.45 41.00 12.80
N ARG A 189 10.14 41.03 13.01
CA ARG A 189 9.53 40.90 14.33
C ARG A 189 8.40 39.89 14.27
N THR A 190 8.29 39.01 15.24
CA THR A 190 7.10 38.15 15.37
C THR A 190 5.85 39.01 15.59
N GLU A 191 4.73 38.63 14.98
CA GLU A 191 3.43 39.32 15.13
C GLU A 191 2.57 38.73 16.24
N GLU A 192 2.88 37.51 16.66
CA GLU A 192 2.12 36.75 17.64
C GLU A 192 3.07 35.93 18.52
N GLU A 193 2.59 35.56 19.69
CA GLU A 193 3.27 34.62 20.57
C GLU A 193 3.09 33.17 20.07
N LEU A 194 4.18 32.39 20.09
CA LEU A 194 4.18 30.98 19.71
C LEU A 194 4.82 30.11 20.80
N MET A 195 4.13 29.04 21.21
CA MET A 195 4.73 27.96 21.98
C MET A 195 5.30 26.90 21.04
N ALA A 196 6.58 27.02 20.69
CA ALA A 196 7.26 26.03 19.87
C ALA A 196 7.45 24.72 20.65
N ASN A 197 7.22 23.59 19.99
CA ASN A 197 7.35 22.25 20.57
C ASN A 197 8.05 21.30 19.58
N GLN A 198 8.16 20.02 19.92
CA GLN A 198 8.83 19.01 19.08
C GLN A 198 7.96 18.46 17.93
N ALA A 199 6.77 19.03 17.68
CA ALA A 199 5.91 18.59 16.60
C ALA A 199 6.58 18.88 15.25
N LYS A 200 6.60 17.86 14.39
CA LYS A 200 7.13 17.96 13.03
C LYS A 200 6.29 17.12 12.09
N VAL A 201 6.27 17.52 10.82
CA VAL A 201 5.72 16.70 9.75
C VAL A 201 6.69 15.55 9.49
N VAL A 202 6.28 14.32 9.84
CA VAL A 202 7.12 13.11 9.69
C VAL A 202 6.95 12.50 8.30
N GLU A 203 5.72 12.50 7.78
CA GLU A 203 5.39 11.93 6.47
C GLU A 203 4.28 12.77 5.81
N LEU A 204 4.36 12.92 4.50
CA LEU A 204 3.32 13.50 3.65
C LEU A 204 2.87 12.42 2.67
N LYS A 205 1.59 12.11 2.66
CA LYS A 205 1.00 11.09 1.80
C LYS A 205 -0.18 11.67 1.05
N SER A 206 -0.37 11.25 -0.20
CA SER A 206 -1.55 11.59 -0.97
C SER A 206 -2.20 10.35 -1.57
N PHE A 207 -3.50 10.46 -1.79
CA PHE A 207 -4.33 9.49 -2.47
C PHE A 207 -5.22 10.26 -3.43
N LEU A 208 -5.15 9.90 -4.71
CA LEU A 208 -5.98 10.46 -5.76
C LEU A 208 -7.04 9.44 -6.14
N ASN A 209 -8.29 9.88 -6.14
CA ASN A 209 -9.41 9.18 -6.76
C ASN A 209 -9.93 10.04 -7.93
N ASP A 210 -9.49 9.74 -9.14
CA ASP A 210 -9.96 10.38 -10.36
C ASP A 210 -11.11 9.56 -10.94
N ALA A 211 -12.34 9.98 -10.63
CA ALA A 211 -13.55 9.25 -11.01
C ALA A 211 -13.87 9.34 -12.51
N GLU A 212 -13.43 10.40 -13.19
CA GLU A 212 -13.65 10.61 -14.62
C GLU A 212 -12.76 9.67 -15.43
N LYS A 213 -11.47 9.58 -15.05
CA LYS A 213 -10.51 8.67 -15.70
C LYS A 213 -10.49 7.26 -15.12
N ARG A 214 -11.20 7.05 -14.01
CA ARG A 214 -11.26 5.79 -13.27
C ARG A 214 -9.88 5.34 -12.80
N GLU A 215 -9.09 6.28 -12.31
CA GLU A 215 -7.73 6.05 -11.80
C GLU A 215 -7.67 6.24 -10.27
N LEU A 216 -7.03 5.29 -9.59
CA LEU A 216 -6.68 5.43 -8.18
C LEU A 216 -5.16 5.41 -8.05
N LYS A 217 -4.59 6.53 -7.62
CA LYS A 217 -3.15 6.71 -7.47
C LYS A 217 -2.81 7.02 -6.02
N MET A 218 -1.60 6.68 -5.59
CA MET A 218 -1.11 7.04 -4.26
C MET A 218 0.32 7.54 -4.32
N ALA A 219 0.68 8.42 -3.40
CA ALA A 219 2.06 8.80 -3.14
C ALA A 219 2.35 8.62 -1.65
N PRO A 220 3.01 7.50 -1.24
CA PRO A 220 3.52 7.34 0.11
C PRO A 220 4.52 8.43 0.55
N LYS A 221 5.11 9.16 -0.40
CA LYS A 221 5.90 10.37 -0.19
C LYS A 221 5.45 11.47 -1.16
N ALA A 222 4.42 12.22 -0.79
CA ALA A 222 3.76 13.17 -1.70
C ALA A 222 4.67 14.30 -2.23
N ASN A 223 5.75 14.64 -1.52
CA ASN A 223 6.71 15.68 -1.89
C ASN A 223 7.89 15.15 -2.73
N THR A 224 7.63 14.20 -3.63
CA THR A 224 8.65 13.55 -4.47
C THR A 224 8.15 13.45 -5.90
N ALA A 225 9.07 13.29 -6.86
CA ALA A 225 8.76 13.30 -8.29
C ALA A 225 7.95 12.09 -8.75
N ASP A 226 8.04 10.95 -8.03
CA ASP A 226 7.40 9.68 -8.35
C ASP A 226 6.43 9.19 -7.26
N GLY A 227 6.30 9.96 -6.17
CA GLY A 227 5.52 9.58 -4.99
C GLY A 227 6.15 8.48 -4.11
N LEU A 228 7.33 7.94 -4.48
CA LEU A 228 8.00 6.81 -3.81
C LEU A 228 9.33 7.21 -3.15
N GLY A 229 9.92 8.34 -3.52
CA GLY A 229 11.16 8.83 -2.91
C GLY A 229 12.09 9.61 -3.82
N GLU A 230 11.79 9.70 -5.12
CA GLU A 230 12.65 10.41 -6.07
C GLU A 230 12.62 11.91 -5.81
N LYS A 231 13.79 12.51 -5.62
CA LYS A 231 13.89 13.92 -5.31
C LYS A 231 13.35 14.77 -6.48
N LEU A 232 12.65 15.83 -6.14
CA LEU A 232 12.32 16.87 -7.11
C LEU A 232 13.61 17.59 -7.57
N PRO A 233 13.65 18.14 -8.80
CA PRO A 233 14.77 18.96 -9.26
C PRO A 233 15.03 20.14 -8.32
N GLU A 234 16.29 20.59 -8.16
CA GLU A 234 16.65 21.69 -7.25
C GLU A 234 15.96 23.01 -7.58
N GLU A 235 15.59 23.21 -8.84
CA GLU A 235 14.85 24.37 -9.34
C GLU A 235 13.36 24.34 -8.92
N SER A 236 12.85 23.20 -8.46
CA SER A 236 11.43 23.00 -8.13
C SER A 236 11.11 23.43 -6.70
N ASN A 237 10.31 24.48 -6.56
CA ASN A 237 9.91 25.04 -5.27
C ASN A 237 8.54 24.56 -4.76
N TYR A 238 7.89 23.61 -5.45
CA TYR A 238 6.56 23.11 -5.11
C TYR A 238 6.38 21.64 -5.46
N TRP A 239 5.34 21.02 -4.87
CA TRP A 239 4.84 19.70 -5.24
C TRP A 239 3.30 19.73 -5.35
N TRP A 240 2.70 18.68 -5.92
CA TRP A 240 1.25 18.58 -6.01
C TRP A 240 0.68 17.80 -4.81
N PRO A 241 -0.04 18.47 -3.88
CA PRO A 241 -0.36 17.89 -2.58
C PRO A 241 -1.43 16.79 -2.62
N PHE A 242 -2.26 16.76 -3.67
CA PHE A 242 -3.42 15.86 -3.78
C PHE A 242 -3.21 14.71 -4.78
N GLY A 243 -1.98 14.52 -5.27
CA GLY A 243 -1.65 13.52 -6.30
C GLY A 243 -1.97 14.00 -7.71
N TYR A 244 -1.68 13.14 -8.68
CA TYR A 244 -1.87 13.40 -10.11
C TYR A 244 -2.14 12.12 -10.91
N ASN A 245 -2.87 12.27 -12.01
CA ASN A 245 -3.24 11.19 -12.92
C ASN A 245 -2.18 10.99 -14.01
N ALA A 246 -2.33 9.93 -14.81
CA ALA A 246 -1.34 9.58 -15.83
C ALA A 246 -1.15 10.66 -16.91
N ASP A 247 -2.22 11.34 -17.33
CA ASP A 247 -2.15 12.37 -18.39
C ASP A 247 -1.30 13.57 -17.99
N GLU A 248 -1.31 13.93 -16.70
CA GLU A 248 -0.49 15.01 -16.14
C GLU A 248 1.03 14.73 -16.20
N THR A 249 1.39 13.46 -16.41
CA THR A 249 2.76 12.98 -16.57
C THR A 249 3.11 12.55 -17.99
N ALA A 250 2.15 12.58 -18.92
CA ALA A 250 2.34 12.04 -20.28
C ALA A 250 3.27 12.88 -21.18
N SER A 251 3.58 14.13 -20.81
CA SER A 251 4.49 14.98 -21.59
C SER A 251 5.94 14.84 -21.10
N GLU A 252 6.90 14.74 -22.03
CA GLU A 252 8.35 14.80 -21.73
C GLU A 252 8.79 16.09 -21.01
N LYS A 253 7.89 17.08 -20.89
CA LYS A 253 8.13 18.34 -20.18
C LYS A 253 7.67 18.29 -18.70
N SER A 254 7.05 17.21 -18.24
CA SER A 254 6.68 17.08 -16.83
C SER A 254 7.87 16.62 -16.01
N ILE A 255 8.13 17.31 -14.90
CA ILE A 255 9.13 16.88 -13.91
C ILE A 255 8.63 15.71 -13.06
N TYR A 256 7.33 15.41 -13.12
CA TYR A 256 6.68 14.35 -12.36
C TYR A 256 6.61 13.06 -13.19
N LYS A 257 6.90 11.94 -12.54
CA LYS A 257 6.73 10.59 -13.06
C LYS A 257 5.42 10.01 -12.59
N GLU A 258 4.83 9.13 -13.40
CA GLU A 258 3.55 8.50 -13.13
C GLU A 258 3.49 7.91 -11.71
N LEU A 259 2.47 8.28 -10.94
CA LEU A 259 2.26 7.73 -9.60
C LEU A 259 1.93 6.24 -9.66
N PRO A 260 2.36 5.47 -8.64
CA PRO A 260 1.96 4.08 -8.51
C PRO A 260 0.46 3.95 -8.28
N LYS A 261 -0.11 2.84 -8.77
CA LYS A 261 -1.50 2.47 -8.46
C LYS A 261 -1.68 2.33 -6.96
N ALA A 262 -2.86 2.73 -6.48
CA ALA A 262 -3.18 2.62 -5.08
C ALA A 262 -3.28 1.14 -4.64
N LYS A 263 -2.59 0.77 -3.55
CA LYS A 263 -2.75 -0.55 -2.92
C LYS A 263 -3.98 -0.53 -2.01
N LEU A 264 -5.12 -0.99 -2.52
CA LEU A 264 -6.42 -0.93 -1.84
C LEU A 264 -6.95 -2.33 -1.54
N GLY A 265 -7.76 -2.43 -0.51
CA GLY A 265 -8.31 -3.69 -0.02
C GLY A 265 -8.80 -3.57 1.41
N PHE A 266 -9.16 -4.70 2.00
CA PHE A 266 -9.50 -4.79 3.42
C PHE A 266 -8.78 -5.96 4.07
N SER A 267 -8.77 -5.99 5.40
CA SER A 267 -8.10 -7.06 6.14
C SER A 267 -8.92 -7.44 7.36
N VAL A 268 -8.97 -8.73 7.65
CA VAL A 268 -9.68 -9.30 8.80
C VAL A 268 -8.66 -9.98 9.70
N ALA A 269 -8.69 -9.65 10.99
CA ALA A 269 -7.87 -10.29 12.01
C ALA A 269 -8.76 -11.15 12.91
N SER A 270 -8.37 -12.40 13.14
CA SER A 270 -9.15 -13.31 13.99
C SER A 270 -8.28 -14.44 14.52
N SER A 271 -8.51 -14.87 15.76
CA SER A 271 -7.88 -16.08 16.32
C SER A 271 -8.29 -17.34 15.57
N LEU A 272 -9.42 -17.33 14.85
CA LEU A 272 -9.84 -18.45 14.00
C LEU A 272 -8.89 -18.73 12.84
N PHE A 273 -8.08 -17.74 12.46
CA PHE A 273 -7.11 -17.86 11.37
C PHE A 273 -5.76 -18.46 11.81
N ASP A 274 -5.62 -18.89 13.06
CA ASP A 274 -4.43 -19.62 13.49
C ASP A 274 -4.52 -21.06 12.96
N LEU A 275 -3.95 -21.31 11.78
CA LEU A 275 -4.23 -22.51 11.00
C LEU A 275 -2.94 -23.20 10.59
N LYS A 276 -2.55 -24.21 11.36
CA LYS A 276 -1.20 -24.80 11.27
C LYS A 276 -1.05 -25.79 10.12
N GLU A 277 -2.05 -26.65 9.91
CA GLU A 277 -1.95 -27.77 8.99
C GLU A 277 -3.32 -28.24 8.49
N GLY A 278 -3.29 -29.29 7.65
CA GLY A 278 -4.49 -29.88 7.08
C GLY A 278 -5.05 -29.06 5.91
N GLU A 279 -6.14 -29.57 5.36
CA GLU A 279 -6.93 -28.82 4.38
C GLU A 279 -7.83 -27.85 5.13
N ARG A 280 -7.65 -26.55 4.90
CA ARG A 280 -8.27 -25.49 5.70
C ARG A 280 -9.14 -24.64 4.78
N THR A 281 -10.45 -24.72 4.94
CA THR A 281 -11.40 -23.87 4.23
C THR A 281 -11.84 -22.73 5.14
N VAL A 282 -11.63 -21.51 4.67
CA VAL A 282 -12.02 -20.28 5.38
C VAL A 282 -13.15 -19.62 4.62
N THR A 283 -14.20 -19.23 5.34
CA THR A 283 -15.31 -18.45 4.80
C THR A 283 -15.48 -17.17 5.61
N VAL A 284 -15.50 -16.03 4.93
CA VAL A 284 -15.74 -14.70 5.48
C VAL A 284 -17.03 -14.16 4.88
N ALA A 285 -18.06 -14.00 5.71
CA ALA A 285 -19.32 -13.38 5.31
C ALA A 285 -19.40 -11.97 5.91
N ILE A 286 -19.50 -10.98 5.05
CA ILE A 286 -19.63 -9.56 5.43
C ILE A 286 -21.07 -9.15 5.17
N THR A 287 -21.72 -8.64 6.21
CA THR A 287 -23.06 -8.06 6.12
C THR A 287 -22.94 -6.55 6.12
N PHE A 288 -23.56 -5.89 5.15
CA PHE A 288 -23.55 -4.44 4.99
C PHE A 288 -24.89 -3.82 5.43
N ALA A 289 -24.86 -2.53 5.76
CA ALA A 289 -26.09 -1.74 5.83
C ALA A 289 -26.67 -1.60 4.42
N LYS A 290 -28.01 -1.74 4.32
CA LYS A 290 -28.72 -1.47 3.07
C LYS A 290 -28.44 -0.03 2.64
N ASN A 291 -28.06 0.15 1.39
CA ASN A 291 -27.80 1.44 0.79
C ASN A 291 -28.45 1.48 -0.60
N ALA A 292 -28.85 2.67 -1.07
CA ALA A 292 -29.51 2.79 -2.36
C ALA A 292 -28.61 2.43 -3.56
N ALA A 293 -27.29 2.35 -3.34
CA ALA A 293 -26.32 2.05 -4.37
C ALA A 293 -26.16 0.54 -4.61
N GLN A 294 -26.59 0.10 -5.80
CA GLN A 294 -26.53 -1.30 -6.25
C GLN A 294 -25.21 -1.67 -6.97
N LYS A 295 -24.17 -0.84 -6.86
CA LYS A 295 -22.89 -1.04 -7.58
C LYS A 295 -22.25 -2.41 -7.35
N LEU A 296 -22.33 -2.93 -6.12
CA LEU A 296 -21.81 -4.24 -5.77
C LEU A 296 -22.53 -5.39 -6.48
N GLN A 297 -23.85 -5.30 -6.67
CA GLN A 297 -24.63 -6.34 -7.38
C GLN A 297 -24.38 -6.35 -8.89
N ASN A 298 -23.90 -5.24 -9.46
CA ASN A 298 -23.54 -5.18 -10.87
C ASN A 298 -22.26 -5.97 -11.20
N LEU A 299 -21.48 -6.34 -10.18
CA LEU A 299 -20.32 -7.21 -10.32
C LEU A 299 -20.75 -8.67 -10.23
N SER A 300 -20.31 -9.50 -11.16
CA SER A 300 -20.52 -10.94 -11.05
C SER A 300 -19.63 -11.53 -9.95
N ASN A 301 -19.97 -12.72 -9.44
CA ASN A 301 -19.08 -13.45 -8.52
C ASN A 301 -17.68 -13.64 -9.13
N THR A 302 -17.61 -13.96 -10.43
CA THR A 302 -16.35 -14.10 -11.16
C THR A 302 -15.56 -12.78 -11.25
N ASP A 303 -16.25 -11.64 -11.31
CA ASP A 303 -15.58 -10.34 -11.23
C ASP A 303 -14.92 -10.15 -9.86
N ILE A 304 -15.59 -10.50 -8.77
CA ILE A 304 -15.01 -10.44 -7.42
C ILE A 304 -13.80 -11.37 -7.31
N GLU A 305 -13.92 -12.61 -7.78
CA GLU A 305 -12.84 -13.62 -7.74
C GLU A 305 -11.60 -13.19 -8.53
N ASN A 306 -11.79 -12.63 -9.72
CA ASN A 306 -10.68 -12.20 -10.59
C ASN A 306 -10.04 -10.88 -10.17
N ASN A 307 -10.71 -10.10 -9.31
CA ASN A 307 -10.26 -8.77 -8.92
C ASN A 307 -9.88 -8.65 -7.43
N ILE A 308 -9.95 -9.74 -6.65
CA ILE A 308 -9.53 -9.75 -5.25
C ILE A 308 -8.50 -10.87 -5.03
N ARG A 309 -7.32 -10.49 -4.56
CA ARG A 309 -6.25 -11.41 -4.15
C ARG A 309 -6.22 -11.58 -2.64
N VAL A 310 -6.08 -12.83 -2.21
CA VAL A 310 -6.04 -13.17 -0.79
C VAL A 310 -4.60 -13.39 -0.35
N PHE A 311 -4.25 -12.78 0.79
CA PHE A 311 -2.98 -12.98 1.46
C PHE A 311 -3.20 -13.34 2.93
N CYS A 312 -2.44 -14.30 3.45
CA CYS A 312 -2.49 -14.67 4.87
C CYS A 312 -1.17 -14.29 5.56
N SER A 313 -1.20 -13.98 6.85
CA SER A 313 0.02 -13.76 7.63
C SER A 313 0.80 -15.08 7.77
N GLY A 314 2.00 -15.12 7.20
CA GLY A 314 2.96 -16.21 7.35
C GLY A 314 4.07 -15.87 8.35
N GLU A 315 4.89 -16.86 8.66
CA GLU A 315 5.99 -16.74 9.63
C GLU A 315 7.04 -15.71 9.20
N LYS A 316 7.30 -15.60 7.89
CA LYS A 316 8.35 -14.72 7.33
C LYS A 316 7.81 -13.68 6.36
N GLU A 317 6.74 -14.01 5.64
CA GLU A 317 6.18 -13.17 4.58
C GLU A 317 4.66 -13.37 4.46
N TRP A 318 4.01 -12.53 3.65
CA TRP A 318 2.61 -12.70 3.31
C TRP A 318 2.45 -13.92 2.40
N LEU A 319 1.66 -14.90 2.84
CA LEU A 319 1.36 -16.09 2.05
C LEU A 319 0.38 -15.73 0.93
N SER A 320 0.77 -16.00 -0.32
CA SER A 320 0.00 -15.67 -1.53
C SER A 320 -0.39 -16.91 -2.34
N GLY A 321 -0.98 -16.72 -3.53
CA GLY A 321 -1.34 -17.83 -4.43
C GLY A 321 -2.64 -18.53 -4.05
N ILE A 322 -3.48 -17.87 -3.25
CA ILE A 322 -4.74 -18.39 -2.74
C ILE A 322 -5.85 -18.04 -3.73
N ALA A 323 -6.55 -19.05 -4.23
CA ALA A 323 -7.72 -18.87 -5.08
C ALA A 323 -8.93 -18.47 -4.24
N LEU A 324 -9.54 -17.33 -4.56
CA LEU A 324 -10.77 -16.85 -3.96
C LEU A 324 -11.97 -17.42 -4.69
N HIS A 325 -12.99 -17.78 -3.93
CA HIS A 325 -14.32 -18.13 -4.42
C HIS A 325 -15.35 -17.20 -3.80
N CYS A 326 -16.15 -16.54 -4.63
CA CYS A 326 -17.23 -15.68 -4.20
C CYS A 326 -18.52 -16.51 -4.15
N MET A 327 -18.94 -16.88 -2.95
CA MET A 327 -20.14 -17.70 -2.73
C MET A 327 -21.42 -16.89 -2.93
N LYS A 328 -21.43 -15.64 -2.48
CA LYS A 328 -22.56 -14.72 -2.63
C LYS A 328 -22.07 -13.31 -2.83
N ASN A 329 -22.66 -12.64 -3.81
CA ASN A 329 -22.53 -11.21 -4.01
C ASN A 329 -23.93 -10.57 -4.09
N GLN A 330 -24.37 -9.93 -3.03
CA GLN A 330 -25.70 -9.32 -2.88
C GLN A 330 -25.57 -7.88 -2.38
N GLU A 331 -26.68 -7.12 -2.35
CA GLU A 331 -26.66 -5.70 -1.94
C GLU A 331 -26.14 -5.53 -0.51
N ASP A 332 -26.57 -6.39 0.40
CA ASP A 332 -26.31 -6.34 1.84
C ASP A 332 -25.40 -7.46 2.33
N ARG A 333 -24.89 -8.33 1.44
CA ARG A 333 -24.06 -9.46 1.83
C ARG A 333 -23.03 -9.85 0.78
N LEU A 334 -21.78 -9.97 1.22
CA LEU A 334 -20.66 -10.53 0.44
C LEU A 334 -20.10 -11.75 1.19
N GLU A 335 -20.04 -12.90 0.54
CA GLU A 335 -19.55 -14.15 1.14
C GLU A 335 -18.38 -14.69 0.31
N LEU A 336 -17.19 -14.66 0.92
CA LEU A 336 -15.93 -15.02 0.30
C LEU A 336 -15.38 -16.29 0.95
N SER A 337 -14.90 -17.23 0.14
CA SER A 337 -14.34 -18.49 0.61
C SER A 337 -13.04 -18.81 -0.11
N PHE A 338 -12.10 -19.44 0.57
CA PHE A 338 -10.90 -20.01 -0.05
C PHE A 338 -10.42 -21.22 0.73
N THR A 339 -9.64 -22.08 0.06
CA THR A 339 -9.12 -23.31 0.66
C THR A 339 -7.60 -23.31 0.58
N LEU A 340 -6.96 -23.55 1.72
CA LEU A 340 -5.53 -23.80 1.83
C LEU A 340 -5.30 -25.31 1.80
N SER A 341 -4.49 -25.77 0.86
CA SER A 341 -4.17 -27.19 0.74
C SER A 341 -3.34 -27.69 1.94
N LYS A 342 -3.18 -29.01 2.06
CA LYS A 342 -2.42 -29.62 3.17
C LYS A 342 -0.96 -29.17 3.22
N ASP A 343 -0.36 -28.90 2.06
CA ASP A 343 1.04 -28.50 1.94
C ASP A 343 1.21 -26.97 1.99
N PHE A 344 0.11 -26.21 2.04
CA PHE A 344 0.18 -24.75 2.17
C PHE A 344 0.77 -24.38 3.55
N PRO A 345 1.64 -23.37 3.66
CA PRO A 345 2.25 -23.00 4.94
C PRO A 345 1.22 -22.66 6.04
N ALA A 346 1.66 -22.70 7.30
CA ALA A 346 0.84 -22.32 8.45
C ALA A 346 0.47 -20.83 8.39
N VAL A 347 -0.79 -20.50 8.68
CA VAL A 347 -1.22 -19.12 8.92
C VAL A 347 -1.00 -18.82 10.39
N VAL A 348 -0.17 -17.81 10.68
CA VAL A 348 0.35 -17.54 12.03
C VAL A 348 0.03 -16.10 12.47
N PRO A 349 0.10 -15.80 13.78
CA PRO A 349 -0.06 -14.45 14.31
C PRO A 349 0.71 -13.37 13.54
N TYR A 350 0.06 -12.22 13.31
CA TYR A 350 0.68 -11.12 12.59
C TYR A 350 1.90 -10.57 13.33
N ASN A 351 3.04 -10.49 12.63
CA ASN A 351 4.26 -9.89 13.13
C ASN A 351 4.60 -8.61 12.33
N LYS A 352 4.52 -7.45 12.99
CA LYS A 352 4.79 -6.14 12.40
C LYS A 352 6.21 -5.99 11.82
N GLN A 353 7.22 -6.58 12.48
CA GLN A 353 8.61 -6.45 12.04
C GLN A 353 8.88 -7.21 10.75
N LEU A 354 8.21 -8.36 10.56
CA LEU A 354 8.42 -9.23 9.41
C LEU A 354 7.51 -8.86 8.23
N LEU A 355 6.25 -8.51 8.52
CA LEU A 355 5.24 -8.26 7.49
C LEU A 355 5.09 -6.78 7.11
N ALA A 356 5.82 -5.87 7.79
CA ALA A 356 6.02 -4.45 7.46
C ALA A 356 4.74 -3.59 7.26
N GLU A 357 3.59 -4.03 7.78
CA GLU A 357 2.33 -3.26 7.79
C GLU A 357 2.10 -2.57 9.16
N THR A 358 0.98 -1.86 9.31
CA THR A 358 0.69 -1.07 10.53
C THR A 358 -0.50 -1.59 11.35
N PHE A 359 -0.90 -2.85 11.14
CA PHE A 359 -1.99 -3.47 11.91
C PHE A 359 -1.66 -3.53 13.40
N ARG A 360 -2.65 -3.19 14.25
CA ARG A 360 -2.56 -3.25 15.71
C ARG A 360 -3.26 -4.50 16.23
N THR A 361 -2.71 -5.67 15.91
CA THR A 361 -3.27 -6.97 16.30
C THR A 361 -2.18 -8.00 16.55
N ALA A 362 -2.45 -8.91 17.48
CA ALA A 362 -1.64 -10.11 17.71
C ALA A 362 -2.28 -11.36 17.07
N PHE A 363 -3.43 -11.23 16.42
CA PHE A 363 -4.06 -12.34 15.71
C PHE A 363 -3.50 -12.50 14.31
N PRO A 364 -3.62 -13.69 13.70
CA PRO A 364 -3.37 -13.85 12.28
C PRO A 364 -4.33 -12.95 11.46
N VAL A 365 -3.83 -12.51 10.31
CA VAL A 365 -4.50 -11.53 9.44
C VAL A 365 -4.65 -12.09 8.05
N ILE A 366 -5.83 -11.92 7.48
CA ILE A 366 -6.12 -12.23 6.08
C ILE A 366 -6.46 -10.94 5.37
N ARG A 367 -5.73 -10.65 4.29
CA ARG A 367 -5.89 -9.46 3.44
C ARG A 367 -6.61 -9.85 2.16
N PHE A 368 -7.56 -9.01 1.77
CA PHE A 368 -8.29 -9.07 0.52
C PHE A 368 -7.92 -7.82 -0.28
N MET A 369 -6.93 -7.95 -1.14
CA MET A 369 -6.37 -6.84 -1.93
C MET A 369 -7.10 -6.76 -3.27
N ILE A 370 -7.53 -5.57 -3.65
CA ILE A 370 -8.20 -5.34 -4.94
C ILE A 370 -7.12 -5.24 -6.01
N GLU A 371 -7.08 -6.22 -6.91
CA GLU A 371 -6.10 -6.33 -7.99
C GLU A 371 -6.77 -6.99 -9.18
N GLY A 372 -6.86 -6.31 -10.33
CA GLY A 372 -7.41 -6.90 -11.54
C GLY A 372 -7.82 -5.87 -12.58
N GLN A 373 -8.53 -6.31 -13.62
CA GLN A 373 -8.95 -5.45 -14.74
C GLN A 373 -10.10 -4.50 -14.36
N LYS A 374 -11.01 -4.93 -13.48
CA LYS A 374 -12.11 -4.13 -12.93
C LYS A 374 -11.76 -3.52 -11.57
N TYR A 375 -10.49 -3.21 -11.36
CA TYR A 375 -9.94 -2.69 -10.11
C TYR A 375 -10.72 -1.48 -9.56
N TYR A 376 -11.03 -0.50 -10.41
CA TYR A 376 -11.79 0.68 -10.00
C TYR A 376 -13.25 0.33 -9.64
N ASP A 377 -13.92 -0.51 -10.44
CA ASP A 377 -15.31 -0.91 -10.18
C ASP A 377 -15.47 -1.61 -8.83
N VAL A 378 -14.54 -2.51 -8.49
CA VAL A 378 -14.56 -3.23 -7.21
C VAL A 378 -14.29 -2.27 -6.05
N TYR A 379 -13.33 -1.36 -6.19
CA TYR A 379 -13.09 -0.32 -5.18
C TYR A 379 -14.35 0.53 -4.96
N GLU A 380 -14.92 1.07 -6.03
CA GLU A 380 -16.08 1.93 -5.98
C GLU A 380 -17.27 1.21 -5.32
N ALA A 381 -17.54 -0.02 -5.73
CA ALA A 381 -18.61 -0.85 -5.19
C ALA A 381 -18.48 -1.16 -3.69
N LEU A 382 -17.25 -1.34 -3.19
CA LEU A 382 -16.99 -1.64 -1.78
C LEU A 382 -16.87 -0.37 -0.92
N SER A 383 -16.37 0.74 -1.47
CA SER A 383 -16.13 1.99 -0.74
C SER A 383 -17.40 2.65 -0.19
N GLU A 384 -18.55 2.41 -0.82
CA GLU A 384 -19.86 2.95 -0.41
C GLU A 384 -20.57 2.08 0.64
N LYS A 385 -19.99 0.92 1.01
CA LYS A 385 -20.64 -0.06 1.88
C LYS A 385 -20.24 0.16 3.34
N LEU A 386 -21.24 0.36 4.20
CA LEU A 386 -21.07 0.39 5.65
C LEU A 386 -21.20 -1.02 6.22
N ILE A 387 -20.19 -1.49 6.94
CA ILE A 387 -20.16 -2.84 7.53
C ILE A 387 -21.07 -2.88 8.77
N LYS A 388 -21.95 -3.89 8.85
CA LYS A 388 -22.76 -4.21 10.04
C LYS A 388 -22.20 -5.37 10.84
N ASN A 389 -21.77 -6.42 10.16
CA ASN A 389 -21.28 -7.64 10.80
C ASN A 389 -20.26 -8.34 9.90
N ILE A 390 -19.30 -9.04 10.52
CA ILE A 390 -18.37 -9.94 9.85
C ILE A 390 -18.43 -11.27 10.56
N GLU A 391 -18.81 -12.32 9.84
CA GLU A 391 -18.81 -13.70 10.31
C GLU A 391 -17.66 -14.45 9.68
N VAL A 392 -16.88 -15.14 10.51
CA VAL A 392 -15.77 -15.96 10.07
C VAL A 392 -16.08 -17.40 10.46
N SER A 393 -16.01 -18.29 9.49
CA SER A 393 -16.13 -19.74 9.67
C SER A 393 -14.89 -20.42 9.11
N VAL A 394 -14.41 -21.44 9.81
CA VAL A 394 -13.28 -22.24 9.37
C VAL A 394 -13.61 -23.72 9.52
N ASP A 395 -13.31 -24.50 8.48
CA ASP A 395 -13.38 -25.95 8.46
C ASP A 395 -11.98 -26.51 8.19
N VAL A 396 -11.49 -27.40 9.06
CA VAL A 396 -10.15 -27.97 8.96
C VAL A 396 -10.23 -29.49 8.93
N LYS A 397 -9.64 -30.11 7.91
CA LYS A 397 -9.63 -31.56 7.72
C LYS A 397 -8.21 -32.13 7.71
N GLY A 398 -8.06 -33.28 8.36
CA GLY A 398 -6.82 -34.05 8.33
C GLY A 398 -5.71 -33.49 9.22
N VAL A 399 -6.08 -32.86 10.34
CA VAL A 399 -5.15 -32.46 11.42
C VAL A 399 -4.50 -33.71 12.02
N LYS A 400 -3.18 -33.66 12.25
CA LYS A 400 -2.38 -34.79 12.75
C LYS A 400 -1.50 -34.44 13.95
N SER A 401 -1.16 -33.16 14.13
CA SER A 401 -0.39 -32.60 15.24
C SER A 401 -1.24 -32.48 16.51
N ILE A 402 -1.77 -33.61 16.94
CA ILE A 402 -2.51 -33.79 18.18
C ILE A 402 -1.59 -34.42 19.24
N GLN A 403 -1.81 -34.05 20.49
CA GLN A 403 -1.17 -34.68 21.63
C GLN A 403 -2.06 -35.83 22.11
N LEU A 404 -1.48 -37.01 22.23
CA LEU A 404 -2.19 -38.23 22.60
C LEU A 404 -1.62 -38.77 23.91
N GLU A 405 -2.49 -39.20 24.81
CA GLU A 405 -2.11 -39.82 26.08
C GLU A 405 -3.03 -41.01 26.36
N ASN A 406 -2.55 -41.98 27.13
CA ASN A 406 -3.38 -43.02 27.74
C ASN A 406 -3.02 -43.16 29.23
N ASP A 407 -3.56 -44.17 29.90
CA ASP A 407 -3.29 -44.39 31.34
C ASP A 407 -1.80 -44.62 31.67
N ASN A 408 -0.95 -44.97 30.70
CA ASN A 408 0.50 -45.15 30.86
C ASN A 408 1.33 -43.90 30.52
N GLY A 409 0.71 -42.82 30.02
CA GLY A 409 1.36 -41.57 29.66
C GLY A 409 1.23 -41.20 28.17
N ALA A 410 2.15 -40.34 27.71
CA ALA A 410 2.13 -39.77 26.37
C ALA A 410 2.40 -40.81 25.27
N LEU A 411 1.70 -40.67 24.14
CA LEU A 411 1.78 -41.54 22.97
C LEU A 411 2.38 -40.77 21.79
N ASN A 412 3.23 -41.45 21.02
CA ASN A 412 3.78 -40.91 19.77
C ASN A 412 2.82 -41.19 18.61
N SER A 413 2.20 -40.14 18.06
CA SER A 413 1.24 -40.22 16.96
C SER A 413 1.85 -40.60 15.60
N GLU A 414 3.18 -40.57 15.45
CA GLU A 414 3.88 -40.93 14.21
C GLU A 414 4.04 -42.44 14.03
N LYS A 415 3.83 -43.23 15.09
CA LYS A 415 3.96 -44.69 15.08
C LYS A 415 2.65 -45.35 15.48
N PRO A 416 2.38 -46.61 15.11
CA PRO A 416 1.27 -47.36 15.69
C PRO A 416 1.39 -47.42 17.22
N TYR A 417 0.29 -47.18 17.92
CA TYR A 417 0.21 -47.17 19.38
C TYR A 417 -1.01 -47.94 19.88
N PHE A 418 -1.01 -48.27 21.17
CA PHE A 418 -2.17 -48.85 21.85
C PHE A 418 -2.96 -47.75 22.57
N PRO A 419 -4.13 -47.32 22.07
CA PRO A 419 -4.88 -46.21 22.67
C PRO A 419 -5.31 -46.50 24.11
N PHE A 420 -5.55 -47.78 24.45
CA PHE A 420 -6.00 -48.22 25.78
C PHE A 420 -4.95 -49.11 26.48
N THR A 421 -3.66 -48.80 26.28
CA THR A 421 -2.52 -49.61 26.75
C THR A 421 -2.44 -51.02 26.10
N ALA A 422 -1.37 -51.76 26.38
CA ALA A 422 -1.20 -53.13 25.87
C ALA A 422 -2.18 -54.14 26.48
N GLN A 423 -2.77 -53.81 27.64
CA GLN A 423 -3.76 -54.64 28.34
C GLN A 423 -5.02 -53.81 28.64
N PRO A 424 -5.93 -53.64 27.66
CA PRO A 424 -7.10 -52.81 27.83
C PRO A 424 -8.08 -53.41 28.85
N VAL A 425 -8.37 -52.67 29.90
CA VAL A 425 -9.35 -53.04 30.94
C VAL A 425 -10.56 -52.12 30.87
N THR A 426 -11.66 -52.52 31.50
CA THR A 426 -12.83 -51.66 31.65
C THR A 426 -12.43 -50.37 32.37
N GLY A 427 -12.80 -49.22 31.82
CA GLY A 427 -12.43 -47.91 32.35
C GLY A 427 -11.07 -47.37 31.88
N SER A 428 -10.32 -48.09 31.04
CA SER A 428 -9.10 -47.54 30.43
C SER A 428 -9.39 -46.30 29.59
N ASN A 429 -8.51 -45.30 29.70
CA ASN A 429 -8.70 -43.99 29.07
C ASN A 429 -7.70 -43.74 27.94
N PHE A 430 -8.21 -43.06 26.91
CA PHE A 430 -7.44 -42.51 25.82
C PHE A 430 -7.78 -41.03 25.67
N TYR A 431 -6.77 -40.17 25.78
CA TYR A 431 -6.94 -38.72 25.76
C TYR A 431 -6.42 -38.13 24.44
N ILE A 432 -7.18 -37.20 23.88
CA ILE A 432 -6.86 -36.47 22.66
C ILE A 432 -6.87 -34.97 22.97
N LYS A 433 -5.72 -34.32 22.81
CA LYS A 433 -5.54 -32.88 23.02
C LYS A 433 -5.19 -32.19 21.69
N CYS A 434 -5.94 -31.15 21.34
CA CYS A 434 -5.75 -30.38 20.11
C CYS A 434 -5.74 -28.88 20.45
N SER A 435 -4.56 -28.35 20.79
CA SER A 435 -4.40 -26.95 21.23
C SER A 435 -4.91 -25.94 20.20
N GLU A 436 -4.74 -26.22 18.91
CA GLU A 436 -5.23 -25.37 17.82
C GLU A 436 -6.77 -25.21 17.86
N MET A 437 -7.51 -26.31 18.03
CA MET A 437 -8.98 -26.28 18.08
C MET A 437 -9.48 -25.67 19.38
N PHE A 438 -8.89 -26.07 20.51
CA PHE A 438 -9.35 -25.72 21.84
C PHE A 438 -9.10 -24.26 22.23
N SER A 439 -8.08 -23.62 21.66
CA SER A 439 -7.85 -22.17 21.80
C SER A 439 -8.91 -21.31 21.09
N LYS A 440 -9.75 -21.90 20.23
CA LYS A 440 -10.74 -21.22 19.40
C LYS A 440 -12.17 -21.44 19.91
N LYS A 441 -13.09 -20.61 19.43
CA LYS A 441 -14.52 -20.90 19.51
C LYS A 441 -14.87 -21.94 18.44
N TRP A 442 -14.84 -23.21 18.82
CA TRP A 442 -15.15 -24.34 17.94
C TRP A 442 -16.61 -24.79 18.13
N ARG A 443 -17.16 -25.56 17.18
CA ARG A 443 -18.55 -26.05 17.22
C ARG A 443 -18.64 -27.57 17.23
N LYS A 444 -17.86 -28.21 16.36
CA LYS A 444 -17.90 -29.66 16.13
C LYS A 444 -16.49 -30.16 15.81
N ALA A 445 -16.17 -31.34 16.32
CA ALA A 445 -14.99 -32.11 15.97
C ALA A 445 -15.44 -33.49 15.51
N ASP A 446 -14.97 -33.93 14.34
CA ASP A 446 -15.18 -35.28 13.83
C ASP A 446 -13.88 -36.09 13.98
N ILE A 447 -13.91 -37.12 14.83
CA ILE A 447 -12.74 -37.92 15.18
C ILE A 447 -12.81 -39.23 14.39
N THR A 448 -11.69 -39.58 13.74
CA THR A 448 -11.52 -40.88 13.08
C THR A 448 -10.23 -41.54 13.58
N ILE A 449 -10.36 -42.71 14.19
CA ILE A 449 -9.24 -43.56 14.60
C ILE A 449 -9.14 -44.71 13.60
N ASN A 450 -7.99 -44.86 12.96
CA ASN A 450 -7.75 -45.97 12.04
C ASN A 450 -7.02 -47.10 12.78
N TRP A 451 -7.59 -48.30 12.77
CA TRP A 451 -6.97 -49.44 13.42
C TRP A 451 -6.05 -50.19 12.46
N LYS A 452 -4.90 -50.63 12.97
CA LYS A 452 -3.89 -51.39 12.22
C LYS A 452 -3.80 -52.81 12.76
N ASN A 453 -3.50 -53.77 11.89
CA ASN A 453 -3.34 -55.19 12.24
C ASN A 453 -4.58 -55.82 12.92
N VAL A 454 -5.76 -55.38 12.52
CA VAL A 454 -7.03 -55.97 12.98
C VAL A 454 -7.35 -57.19 12.11
N PRO A 455 -7.85 -58.32 12.67
CA PRO A 455 -8.30 -59.47 11.89
C PRO A 455 -9.49 -59.12 10.97
N ASP A 456 -9.84 -60.03 10.05
CA ASP A 456 -11.00 -59.84 9.16
C ASP A 456 -12.35 -59.80 9.89
N SER A 457 -12.46 -60.46 11.04
CA SER A 457 -13.63 -60.35 11.93
C SER A 457 -13.18 -60.38 13.39
N ILE A 458 -13.62 -59.36 14.15
CA ILE A 458 -13.44 -59.29 15.61
C ILE A 458 -14.28 -60.38 16.28
N LYS A 459 -15.53 -60.59 15.84
CA LYS A 459 -16.39 -61.67 16.34
C LYS A 459 -15.72 -63.04 16.22
N GLU A 460 -15.14 -63.34 15.06
CA GLU A 460 -14.46 -64.62 14.84
C GLU A 460 -13.19 -64.77 15.68
N LEU A 461 -12.44 -63.67 15.86
CA LEU A 461 -11.24 -63.64 16.72
C LEU A 461 -11.55 -64.08 18.16
N TYR A 462 -12.71 -63.66 18.68
CA TYR A 462 -13.16 -63.94 20.04
C TYR A 462 -14.16 -65.10 20.13
N ASN A 463 -14.31 -65.94 19.12
CA ASN A 463 -15.37 -66.97 19.09
C ASN A 463 -15.27 -68.00 20.26
N GLY A 464 -14.09 -68.28 20.79
CA GLY A 464 -13.94 -69.16 21.96
C GLY A 464 -14.13 -68.50 23.32
N TYR A 465 -14.41 -67.19 23.38
CA TYR A 465 -14.69 -66.47 24.63
C TYR A 465 -16.14 -66.67 25.07
N VAL A 466 -16.44 -67.83 25.65
CA VAL A 466 -17.81 -68.25 26.02
C VAL A 466 -18.19 -67.97 27.48
N ILE A 467 -17.30 -67.33 28.25
CA ILE A 467 -17.55 -66.95 29.65
C ILE A 467 -17.46 -65.44 29.81
N GLN A 468 -18.32 -64.88 30.66
CA GLN A 468 -18.33 -63.44 30.95
C GLN A 468 -17.14 -63.05 31.84
N PRO A 469 -16.67 -61.78 31.76
CA PRO A 469 -15.78 -61.22 32.77
C PRO A 469 -16.29 -61.49 34.18
N ASN A 470 -15.38 -61.84 35.10
CA ASN A 470 -15.68 -62.19 36.50
C ASN A 470 -16.62 -63.40 36.73
N GLN A 471 -16.98 -64.16 35.70
CA GLN A 471 -17.75 -65.40 35.88
C GLN A 471 -16.86 -66.49 36.51
N ASN A 472 -17.36 -67.10 37.58
CA ASN A 472 -16.79 -68.34 38.13
C ASN A 472 -17.53 -69.53 37.55
N ILE A 473 -16.79 -70.47 36.96
CA ILE A 473 -17.36 -71.66 36.33
C ILE A 473 -16.48 -72.87 36.68
N SER A 474 -17.12 -74.01 36.97
CA SER A 474 -16.41 -75.27 37.17
C SER A 474 -15.97 -75.87 35.83
N LEU A 475 -15.03 -76.81 35.84
CA LEU A 475 -14.61 -77.53 34.63
C LEU A 475 -15.80 -78.23 33.95
N LYS A 476 -16.64 -78.90 34.75
CA LYS A 476 -17.82 -79.64 34.28
C LYS A 476 -18.84 -78.71 33.61
N ASP A 477 -19.07 -77.53 34.19
CA ASP A 477 -19.98 -76.54 33.61
C ASP A 477 -19.38 -75.90 32.35
N PHE A 478 -18.05 -75.73 32.30
CA PHE A 478 -17.36 -75.26 31.12
C PHE A 478 -17.46 -76.25 29.97
N GLU A 479 -17.30 -77.55 30.20
CA GLU A 479 -17.49 -78.60 29.19
C GLU A 479 -18.94 -78.61 28.65
N ALA A 480 -19.93 -78.43 29.54
CA ALA A 480 -21.35 -78.38 29.18
C ALA A 480 -21.80 -77.09 28.44
N LEU A 481 -21.00 -76.02 28.43
CA LEU A 481 -21.34 -74.75 27.76
C LEU A 481 -21.49 -74.93 26.24
N LYS A 482 -22.71 -74.76 25.74
CA LYS A 482 -23.07 -74.69 24.30
C LYS A 482 -23.41 -73.27 23.82
N GLY A 483 -23.20 -72.27 24.67
CA GLY A 483 -23.56 -70.87 24.40
C GLY A 483 -22.65 -70.20 23.34
N PRO A 484 -23.15 -69.16 22.66
CA PRO A 484 -22.33 -68.35 21.76
C PRO A 484 -21.25 -67.58 22.52
N SER A 485 -20.22 -67.10 21.80
CA SER A 485 -19.24 -66.18 22.37
C SER A 485 -19.91 -64.95 22.98
N VAL A 486 -19.31 -64.43 24.05
CA VAL A 486 -19.65 -63.14 24.65
C VAL A 486 -19.52 -62.00 23.63
N VAL A 487 -18.58 -62.11 22.68
CA VAL A 487 -18.41 -61.16 21.58
C VAL A 487 -19.38 -61.52 20.45
N GLY A 488 -20.59 -60.97 20.50
CA GLY A 488 -21.68 -61.30 19.56
C GLY A 488 -21.56 -60.65 18.16
N SER A 489 -20.80 -59.56 18.03
CA SER A 489 -20.59 -58.79 16.80
C SER A 489 -19.24 -58.07 16.81
N ASP A 490 -18.80 -57.57 15.67
CA ASP A 490 -17.56 -56.79 15.60
C ASP A 490 -17.63 -55.48 16.39
N ALA A 491 -18.84 -54.90 16.51
CA ALA A 491 -19.13 -53.70 17.29
C ALA A 491 -19.29 -53.95 18.81
N TYR A 492 -18.91 -55.13 19.30
CA TYR A 492 -19.05 -55.50 20.71
C TYR A 492 -18.28 -54.58 21.66
N PHE A 493 -17.02 -54.26 21.32
CA PHE A 493 -16.19 -53.37 22.13
C PHE A 493 -16.60 -51.93 21.90
N LYS A 494 -17.00 -51.27 22.99
CA LYS A 494 -17.53 -49.92 22.98
C LYS A 494 -16.77 -49.01 23.92
N ALA A 495 -16.86 -47.72 23.63
CA ALA A 495 -16.35 -46.67 24.48
C ALA A 495 -17.36 -45.52 24.61
N ASP A 496 -17.25 -44.77 25.69
CA ASP A 496 -17.91 -43.48 25.83
C ASP A 496 -16.87 -42.36 25.61
N ALA A 497 -17.27 -41.22 25.05
CA ALA A 497 -16.41 -40.06 24.89
C ALA A 497 -16.90 -38.91 25.76
N ALA A 498 -15.97 -38.22 26.42
CA ALA A 498 -16.19 -37.04 27.22
C ALA A 498 -15.29 -35.89 26.80
N LEU A 499 -15.77 -34.67 26.98
CA LEU A 499 -15.04 -33.42 26.77
C LEU A 499 -14.68 -32.81 28.12
N LEU A 500 -13.43 -32.42 28.30
CA LEU A 500 -12.98 -31.59 29.43
C LEU A 500 -13.22 -30.13 29.08
N ASP A 501 -14.12 -29.49 29.82
CA ASP A 501 -14.46 -28.07 29.66
C ASP A 501 -14.57 -27.42 31.05
N LYS A 502 -13.88 -26.30 31.27
CA LYS A 502 -13.84 -25.59 32.56
C LYS A 502 -13.61 -26.55 33.73
N GLU A 503 -12.55 -27.35 33.64
CA GLU A 503 -12.11 -28.36 34.63
C GLU A 503 -13.10 -29.52 34.89
N ASN A 504 -14.22 -29.60 34.16
CA ASN A 504 -15.23 -30.64 34.33
C ASN A 504 -15.33 -31.55 33.10
N TRP A 505 -15.53 -32.85 33.33
CA TRP A 505 -15.76 -33.83 32.26
C TRP A 505 -17.24 -33.97 31.95
N TYR A 506 -17.60 -33.78 30.69
CA TYR A 506 -18.97 -33.92 30.19
C TYR A 506 -19.03 -35.04 29.15
N THR A 507 -19.87 -36.05 29.34
CA THR A 507 -20.03 -37.12 28.35
C THR A 507 -20.75 -36.59 27.11
N THR A 508 -20.12 -36.70 25.95
CA THR A 508 -20.61 -36.15 24.67
C THR A 508 -21.07 -37.22 23.70
N ALA A 509 -20.62 -38.46 23.86
CA ALA A 509 -21.05 -39.59 23.06
C ALA A 509 -21.00 -40.89 23.88
N HIS A 510 -21.96 -41.77 23.63
CA HIS A 510 -22.11 -43.04 24.34
C HIS A 510 -22.05 -44.22 23.36
N ASP A 511 -21.61 -45.38 23.85
CA ASP A 511 -21.68 -46.65 23.12
C ASP A 511 -21.00 -46.63 21.73
N ILE A 512 -19.93 -45.87 21.59
CA ILE A 512 -19.13 -45.76 20.37
C ILE A 512 -18.50 -47.12 20.06
N ALA A 513 -18.87 -47.72 18.94
CA ALA A 513 -18.24 -48.95 18.46
C ALA A 513 -16.77 -48.67 18.10
N LEU A 514 -15.84 -49.39 18.73
CA LEU A 514 -14.42 -49.22 18.46
C LEU A 514 -14.02 -49.82 17.11
N PHE A 515 -14.60 -50.97 16.77
CA PHE A 515 -14.31 -51.70 15.54
C PHE A 515 -15.54 -51.65 14.62
N ASP A 516 -15.71 -50.53 13.92
CA ASP A 516 -16.68 -50.44 12.83
C ASP A 516 -15.98 -50.70 11.49
N LYS A 517 -16.50 -51.66 10.72
CA LYS A 517 -15.87 -52.10 9.46
C LYS A 517 -16.43 -51.28 8.30
N ALA A 518 -15.61 -50.41 7.74
CA ALA A 518 -15.96 -49.60 6.57
C ALA A 518 -14.84 -49.67 5.52
N ASP A 519 -15.20 -49.94 4.27
CA ASP A 519 -14.26 -50.08 3.14
C ASP A 519 -13.16 -51.13 3.38
N GLY A 520 -13.51 -52.23 4.07
CA GLY A 520 -12.58 -53.31 4.39
C GLY A 520 -11.60 -53.03 5.53
N VAL A 521 -11.65 -51.85 6.17
CA VAL A 521 -10.77 -51.46 7.28
C VAL A 521 -11.58 -51.10 8.51
N TYR A 522 -11.10 -51.50 9.69
CA TYR A 522 -11.73 -51.11 10.95
C TYR A 522 -11.37 -49.68 11.35
N LYS A 523 -12.39 -48.89 11.68
CA LYS A 523 -12.27 -47.51 12.13
C LYS A 523 -13.15 -47.27 13.35
N THR A 524 -12.74 -46.36 14.22
CA THR A 524 -13.64 -45.74 15.20
C THR A 524 -13.99 -44.36 14.68
N ARG A 525 -15.28 -44.03 14.64
CA ARG A 525 -15.76 -42.69 14.27
C ARG A 525 -16.74 -42.18 15.29
N PHE A 526 -16.55 -40.94 15.72
CA PHE A 526 -17.49 -40.24 16.58
C PHE A 526 -17.35 -38.73 16.39
N SER A 527 -18.41 -38.01 16.73
CA SER A 527 -18.42 -36.55 16.71
C SER A 527 -18.56 -36.02 18.12
N VAL A 528 -17.91 -34.90 18.39
CA VAL A 528 -18.05 -34.16 19.63
C VAL A 528 -18.49 -32.74 19.28
N ASN A 529 -19.46 -32.20 20.02
CA ASN A 529 -19.88 -30.81 19.89
C ASN A 529 -19.34 -30.00 21.07
N SER A 530 -19.05 -28.72 20.83
CA SER A 530 -18.69 -27.78 21.89
C SER A 530 -19.84 -27.61 22.88
N ILE A 531 -19.53 -27.54 24.16
CA ILE A 531 -20.53 -27.29 25.22
C ILE A 531 -20.55 -25.81 25.61
N SER A 532 -19.40 -25.15 25.51
CA SER A 532 -19.22 -23.72 25.76
C SER A 532 -19.31 -22.89 24.49
N SER A 533 -19.76 -21.64 24.63
CA SER A 533 -19.77 -20.63 23.56
C SER A 533 -18.55 -19.70 23.61
N GLU A 534 -17.67 -19.88 24.59
CA GLU A 534 -16.45 -19.11 24.85
C GLU A 534 -15.21 -19.87 24.32
N ALA A 535 -14.29 -19.14 23.69
CA ALA A 535 -13.02 -19.71 23.22
C ALA A 535 -12.12 -20.09 24.41
N GLY A 536 -11.30 -21.15 24.26
CA GLY A 536 -10.28 -21.49 25.25
C GLY A 536 -10.78 -22.19 26.52
N THR A 537 -12.03 -22.67 26.54
CA THR A 537 -12.64 -23.30 27.73
C THR A 537 -12.50 -24.81 27.75
N SER A 538 -12.39 -25.43 26.57
CA SER A 538 -12.18 -26.86 26.41
C SER A 538 -10.69 -27.20 26.36
N GLU A 539 -10.29 -28.38 26.85
CA GLU A 539 -8.86 -28.74 26.96
C GLU A 539 -8.51 -30.10 26.36
N ALA A 540 -9.38 -31.09 26.49
CA ALA A 540 -9.11 -32.47 26.08
C ALA A 540 -10.39 -33.25 25.78
N LEU A 541 -10.29 -34.25 24.91
CA LEU A 541 -11.27 -35.33 24.78
C LEU A 541 -10.75 -36.57 25.51
N ARG A 542 -11.63 -37.31 26.18
CA ARG A 542 -11.35 -38.61 26.79
C ARG A 542 -12.28 -39.65 26.20
N VAL A 543 -11.72 -40.72 25.67
CA VAL A 543 -12.43 -41.93 25.26
C VAL A 543 -12.19 -42.99 26.33
N THR A 544 -13.27 -43.53 26.92
CA THR A 544 -13.22 -44.47 28.05
C THR A 544 -13.82 -45.81 27.62
N LEU A 545 -13.08 -46.90 27.80
CA LEU A 545 -13.58 -48.25 27.49
C LEU A 545 -14.72 -48.67 28.40
N LYS A 546 -15.81 -49.18 27.81
CA LYS A 546 -16.94 -49.79 28.56
C LYS A 546 -16.69 -51.26 28.88
N GLN A 547 -15.85 -51.92 28.11
CA GLN A 547 -15.46 -53.32 28.30
C GLN A 547 -13.94 -53.47 28.20
N SER A 548 -13.38 -54.40 28.97
CA SER A 548 -12.02 -54.90 28.72
C SER A 548 -11.95 -55.58 27.35
N PHE A 549 -10.75 -55.75 26.80
CA PHE A 549 -10.55 -56.60 25.62
C PHE A 549 -10.47 -58.10 26.01
N LEU A 550 -11.15 -58.48 27.09
CA LEU A 550 -11.25 -59.84 27.64
C LEU A 550 -9.89 -60.48 28.01
N GLN A 551 -8.84 -59.68 28.20
CA GLN A 551 -7.54 -60.19 28.66
C GLN A 551 -7.60 -60.73 30.10
N ASP A 552 -8.54 -60.26 30.91
CA ASP A 552 -8.87 -60.77 32.24
C ASP A 552 -9.53 -62.16 32.21
N VAL A 553 -10.20 -62.48 31.10
CA VAL A 553 -10.88 -63.76 30.89
C VAL A 553 -9.94 -64.81 30.29
N TYR A 554 -8.99 -64.38 29.47
CA TYR A 554 -8.11 -65.26 28.70
C TYR A 554 -7.36 -66.31 29.55
N PRO A 555 -6.69 -65.98 30.68
CA PRO A 555 -5.99 -66.98 31.49
C PRO A 555 -6.92 -68.07 32.03
N LYS A 556 -8.13 -67.70 32.47
CA LYS A 556 -9.12 -68.65 32.99
C LYS A 556 -9.62 -69.59 31.89
N LEU A 557 -9.99 -69.04 30.73
CA LEU A 557 -10.38 -69.85 29.57
C LEU A 557 -9.26 -70.79 29.15
N TYR A 558 -8.02 -70.29 29.10
CA TYR A 558 -6.85 -71.08 28.75
C TYR A 558 -6.65 -72.27 29.68
N THR A 559 -6.71 -72.05 30.99
CA THR A 559 -6.63 -73.14 31.99
C THR A 559 -7.77 -74.14 31.87
N LEU A 560 -9.02 -73.66 31.73
CA LEU A 560 -10.20 -74.53 31.59
C LEU A 560 -10.12 -75.42 30.35
N ALA A 561 -9.69 -74.85 29.22
CA ALA A 561 -9.57 -75.60 27.96
C ALA A 561 -8.36 -76.54 27.92
N LEU A 562 -7.28 -76.25 28.64
CA LEU A 562 -6.19 -77.22 28.84
C LEU A 562 -6.57 -78.37 29.78
N SER A 563 -7.50 -78.10 30.70
CA SER A 563 -7.96 -79.09 31.70
C SER A 563 -9.15 -79.92 31.20
N SER A 564 -9.83 -79.48 30.14
CA SER A 564 -11.01 -80.16 29.58
C SER A 564 -10.63 -81.34 28.69
N ASN A 565 -11.57 -82.29 28.52
CA ASN A 565 -11.38 -83.42 27.60
C ASN A 565 -11.14 -82.92 26.15
N PRO A 566 -10.02 -83.30 25.49
CA PRO A 566 -9.69 -82.85 24.13
C PRO A 566 -10.75 -83.21 23.07
N LEU A 567 -11.57 -84.24 23.34
CA LEU A 567 -12.66 -84.68 22.49
C LEU A 567 -13.90 -83.75 22.56
N GLU A 568 -14.02 -82.93 23.61
CA GLU A 568 -15.16 -82.03 23.82
C GLU A 568 -14.83 -80.57 23.48
N LYS A 569 -13.63 -80.09 23.86
CA LYS A 569 -13.15 -78.72 23.55
C LYS A 569 -11.63 -78.73 23.35
N SER A 570 -11.18 -78.42 22.13
CA SER A 570 -9.74 -78.32 21.78
C SER A 570 -9.28 -76.87 21.57
N LEU A 571 -7.99 -76.63 21.85
CA LEU A 571 -7.30 -75.34 21.69
C LEU A 571 -6.34 -75.41 20.48
N SER A 572 -6.45 -74.46 19.54
CA SER A 572 -5.45 -74.23 18.49
C SER A 572 -4.56 -73.04 18.88
N PRO A 573 -3.25 -73.23 19.14
CA PRO A 573 -2.39 -72.18 19.72
C PRO A 573 -1.85 -71.12 18.74
N THR A 574 -2.35 -71.04 17.51
CA THR A 574 -1.88 -70.02 16.55
C THR A 574 -2.41 -68.61 16.90
N ASN A 575 -1.51 -67.71 17.28
CA ASN A 575 -1.73 -66.26 17.49
C ASN A 575 -2.65 -65.83 18.65
N ARG A 576 -2.50 -66.40 19.87
CA ARG A 576 -3.25 -65.97 21.08
C ARG A 576 -4.78 -65.95 20.89
N THR A 577 -5.31 -66.79 20.01
CA THR A 577 -6.76 -66.87 19.73
C THR A 577 -7.34 -68.18 20.20
N PHE A 578 -8.57 -68.11 20.70
CA PHE A 578 -9.36 -69.24 21.17
C PHE A 578 -10.32 -69.64 20.05
N ARG A 579 -10.01 -70.72 19.31
CA ARG A 579 -10.96 -71.34 18.36
C ARG A 579 -11.44 -72.67 18.94
N LEU A 580 -12.71 -72.74 19.30
CA LEU A 580 -13.38 -74.01 19.54
C LEU A 580 -13.58 -74.69 18.18
N GLN A 581 -12.87 -75.79 17.93
CA GLN A 581 -13.21 -76.66 16.82
C GLN A 581 -14.53 -77.37 17.15
N LYS A 582 -15.58 -77.12 16.36
CA LYS A 582 -16.71 -78.05 16.31
C LYS A 582 -16.20 -79.31 15.61
N THR A 583 -16.10 -80.42 16.35
CA THR A 583 -16.08 -81.74 15.72
C THR A 583 -17.45 -81.94 15.07
N SER A 584 -17.47 -81.98 13.75
CA SER A 584 -18.61 -82.46 12.96
C SER A 584 -18.89 -83.91 13.39
N SER A 585 -20.08 -84.14 13.92
CA SER A 585 -20.72 -85.45 13.97
C SER A 585 -21.93 -85.42 13.06
#